data_AF-A0A971C679-F1
#
_entry.id   AF-A0A971C679-F1
#
_cell.length_a   1.000
_cell.length_b   1.000
_cell.length_c   1.000
_cell.angle_alpha   90.00
_cell.angle_beta   90.00
_cell.angle_gamma   90.00
#
_symmetry.space_group_name_H-M   'P 1'
#
loop_
_entity.id
_entity.type
_entity.pdbx_description
1 polymer ?
#
loop_
_entity_poly.entity_id
_entity_poly.type
_entity_poly.pdbx_seq_one_letter_code
_entity_poly.pdbx_strand_id
1 'polypeptide(L)' 'MLIFLDTVIYYLYFIMTGVFALLLLRNLFKRERRKGWVYDIVYSYVIMTFILRIIGIK' A
#
# COMPACT_ATOMS: atom_id res chain seq x y z
N MET A 1 -4.08 -27.30 -10.93
CA MET A 1 -4.17 -27.17 -9.45
C MET A 1 -3.30 -26.04 -8.91
N LEU A 2 -2.02 -25.94 -9.29
CA LEU A 2 -1.11 -24.86 -8.87
C LEU A 2 -1.58 -23.44 -9.26
N ILE A 3 -2.05 -23.26 -10.50
CA ILE A 3 -2.49 -21.94 -11.02
C ILE A 3 -3.66 -21.36 -10.22
N PHE A 4 -4.60 -22.21 -9.80
CA PHE A 4 -5.76 -21.76 -9.00
C PHE A 4 -5.32 -21.28 -7.62
N LEU A 5 -4.38 -22.00 -6.98
CA LEU A 5 -3.84 -21.64 -5.68
C LEU A 5 -3.03 -20.33 -5.74
N ASP A 6 -2.18 -20.16 -6.75
CA ASP A 6 -1.42 -18.94 -7.01
C ASP A 6 -2.34 -17.73 -7.20
N THR A 7 -3.44 -17.92 -7.94
CA THR A 7 -4.42 -16.84 -8.18
C THR A 7 -5.11 -16.42 -6.89
N VAL A 8 -5.47 -17.38 -6.02
CA VAL A 8 -6.07 -17.09 -4.71
C VAL A 8 -5.08 -16.36 -3.79
N ILE A 9 -3.83 -16.80 -3.76
CA ILE A 9 -2.77 -16.14 -2.97
C ILE A 9 -2.52 -14.72 -3.48
N TYR A 10 -2.50 -14.53 -4.81
CA TYR A 10 -2.35 -13.22 -5.43
C TYR A 10 -3.47 -12.27 -5.02
N TYR A 11 -4.74 -12.71 -5.10
CA TYR A 11 -5.87 -11.88 -4.68
C TYR A 11 -5.85 -11.57 -3.18
N LEU A 12 -5.52 -12.54 -2.33
CA LEU A 12 -5.36 -12.30 -0.88
C LEU A 12 -4.26 -11.28 -0.60
N TYR A 13 -3.11 -11.41 -1.27
CA TYR A 13 -2.01 -10.48 -1.16
C TYR A 13 -2.41 -9.07 -1.62
N PHE A 14 -3.15 -8.96 -2.72
CA PHE A 14 -3.66 -7.71 -3.25
C PHE A 14 -4.65 -7.04 -2.28
N ILE A 15 -5.59 -7.80 -1.72
CA ILE A 15 -6.55 -7.30 -0.72
C ILE A 15 -5.83 -6.80 0.52
N MET A 16 -4.89 -7.57 1.07
CA MET A 16 -4.10 -7.15 2.23
C MET A 16 -3.31 -5.88 1.93
N THR A 17 -2.66 -5.84 0.77
CA THR A 17 -1.89 -4.68 0.29
C THR A 17 -2.77 -3.43 0.22
N GLY A 18 -4.00 -3.53 -0.32
CA GLY A 18 -4.95 -2.43 -0.37
C GLY A 18 -5.44 -1.98 1.02
N VAL A 19 -5.72 -2.92 1.92
CA VAL A 19 -6.12 -2.61 3.31
C VAL A 19 -5.02 -1.86 4.05
N PHE A 20 -3.78 -2.33 3.95
CA PHE A 20 -2.64 -1.65 4.56
C PHE A 20 -2.41 -0.25 3.94
N ALA A 21 -2.51 -0.11 2.62
CA ALA A 21 -2.41 1.20 1.96
C ALA A 21 -3.45 2.19 2.48
N LEU A 22 -4.71 1.78 2.63
CA LEU A 22 -5.79 2.62 3.15
C LEU A 22 -5.58 3.01 4.62
N LEU A 23 -5.13 2.07 5.47
CA LEU A 23 -4.79 2.36 6.86
C LEU A 23 -3.64 3.38 6.96
N LEU A 24 -2.63 3.22 6.12
CA LEU A 24 -1.44 4.07 6.07
C LEU A 24 -1.80 5.48 5.59
N LEU A 25 -2.65 5.59 4.56
CA LEU A 25 -3.19 6.85 4.06
C LEU A 25 -4.05 7.56 5.13
N ARG A 26 -4.97 6.83 5.77
CA ARG A 26 -5.82 7.38 6.84
C ARG A 26 -4.99 7.91 8.02
N ASN A 27 -3.96 7.17 8.42
CA ASN A 27 -3.07 7.59 9.49
C ASN A 27 -2.11 8.70 9.07
N LEU A 28 -1.80 8.85 7.78
CA LEU A 28 -1.02 9.98 7.26
C LEU A 28 -1.80 11.30 7.39
N PHE A 29 -3.04 11.32 6.91
CA PHE A 29 -3.86 12.54 6.92
C PHE A 29 -4.34 12.96 8.32
N LYS A 30 -4.47 12.03 9.27
CA LYS A 30 -4.89 12.32 10.66
C LYS A 30 -3.74 12.67 11.62
N ARG A 31 -2.55 13.00 11.12
CA ARG A 31 -1.40 13.32 11.99
C ARG A 31 -1.53 14.67 12.70
N GLU A 32 -1.63 14.63 14.04
CA GLU A 32 -1.53 15.81 14.93
C GLU A 32 -0.09 16.22 15.28
N ARG A 33 0.89 15.30 15.20
CA ARG A 33 2.32 15.60 15.47
C ARG A 33 3.25 15.18 14.32
N ARG A 34 4.29 15.98 14.09
CA ARG A 34 5.34 15.84 13.05
C ARG A 34 4.87 16.05 11.60
N LYS A 35 4.37 17.25 11.28
CA LYS A 35 4.11 17.73 9.89
C LYS A 35 5.39 18.16 9.16
N GLY A 36 6.46 17.36 9.28
CA GLY A 36 7.73 17.66 8.61
C GLY A 36 7.71 17.16 7.17
N TRP A 37 8.21 17.97 6.23
CA TRP A 37 8.33 17.65 4.80
C TRP A 37 8.97 16.28 4.52
N VAL A 38 9.95 15.88 5.34
CA VAL A 38 10.61 14.58 5.25
C VAL A 38 9.62 13.42 5.42
N TYR A 39 8.66 13.54 6.34
CA TYR A 39 7.66 12.50 6.55
C TYR A 39 6.66 12.42 5.40
N ASP A 40 6.27 13.54 4.80
CA ASP A 40 5.38 13.55 3.64
C ASP A 40 6.05 12.91 2.41
N ILE A 41 7.35 13.12 2.22
CA ILE A 41 8.13 12.47 1.15
C ILE A 41 8.20 10.96 1.39
N VAL A 42 8.56 10.52 2.60
CA VAL A 42 8.65 9.08 2.94
C VAL A 42 7.30 8.40 2.74
N TYR A 43 6.20 9.03 3.18
CA TYR A 43 4.86 8.49 2.97
C TYR A 43 4.44 8.48 1.51
N SER A 44 4.78 9.52 0.74
CA SER A 44 4.51 9.55 -0.70
C SER A 44 5.23 8.41 -1.43
N TYR A 45 6.48 8.12 -1.04
CA TYR A 45 7.21 6.94 -1.55
C TYR A 45 6.53 5.63 -1.20
N VAL A 46 6.08 5.47 0.06
CA VAL A 46 5.35 4.27 0.48
C VAL A 46 4.06 4.12 -0.34
N ILE A 47 3.24 5.17 -0.45
CA ILE A 47 2.01 5.15 -1.26
C ILE A 47 2.31 4.85 -2.73
N MET A 48 3.38 5.42 -3.29
CA MET A 48 3.84 5.13 -4.65
C MET A 48 4.12 3.63 -4.85
N THR A 49 4.79 2.97 -3.90
CA THR A 49 5.02 1.51 -4.01
C THR A 49 3.72 0.70 -4.02
N PHE A 50 2.69 1.14 -3.31
CA PHE A 50 1.37 0.51 -3.33
C PHE A 50 0.66 0.74 -4.67
N ILE A 51 0.74 1.95 -5.23
CA ILE A 51 0.16 2.29 -6.53
C ILE A 51 0.83 1.49 -7.65
N LEU A 52 2.17 1.43 -7.69
CA LEU A 52 2.92 0.63 -8.67
C LEU A 52 2.52 -0.85 -8.62
N ARG A 53 2.39 -1.38 -7.42
CA ARG A 53 1.98 -2.76 -7.17
C ARG A 53 0.53 -3.04 -7.58
N ILE A 54 -0.37 -2.06 -7.48
CA ILE A 54 -1.75 -2.13 -7.98
C ILE A 54 -1.81 -2.12 -9.52
N ILE A 55 -0.96 -1.32 -10.15
CA ILE A 55 -0.85 -1.24 -11.63
C ILE A 55 -0.23 -2.52 -12.22
N GLY A 56 0.26 -3.44 -11.37
CA GLY A 56 0.88 -4.69 -11.80
C GLY A 56 2.32 -4.50 -12.29
N ILE A 57 2.90 -3.33 -12.04
CA ILE A 57 4.32 -3.06 -12.27
C ILE A 57 5.08 -3.72 -11.11
N LYS A 58 5.85 -4.77 -11.42
CA LYS A 58 6.68 -5.49 -10.45
C LYS A 58 7.90 -4.67 -10.05
#